data_AF-A0A9D6Y542-F1
#
_entry.id   AF-A0A9D6Y542-F1
#
_cell.length_a   1.000
_cell.length_b   1.000
_cell.length_c   1.000
_cell.angle_alpha   90.00
_cell.angle_beta   90.00
_cell.angle_gamma   90.00
#
_symmetry.space_group_name_H-M   'P 1'
#
loop_
_entity.id
_entity.type
_entity.pdbx_description
1 polymer ?
#
loop_
_entity_poly.entity_id
_entity_poly.type
_entity_poly.pdbx_seq_one_letter_code
_entity_poly.pdbx_strand_id
1 'polypeptide(L)' 'MLGTKRVIPMHFGTFPALAGSPAALRELTKDISGLEITALQPGESSQL' A
#
# COMPACT_ATOMS: atom_id res chain seq x y z
N MET A 1 0.47 15.00 -9.86
CA MET A 1 0.76 13.98 -8.83
C MET A 1 -0.11 14.23 -7.61
N LEU A 2 -0.46 13.19 -6.85
CA LEU A 2 -1.39 13.28 -5.71
C LEU A 2 -0.79 13.97 -4.47
N GLY A 3 0.55 14.06 -4.35
CA GLY A 3 1.21 14.70 -3.21
C GLY A 3 1.03 13.98 -1.86
N THR A 4 0.51 12.75 -1.89
CA THR A 4 0.24 11.93 -0.72
C THR A 4 1.53 11.37 -0.13
N LYS A 5 1.68 11.47 1.20
CA LYS A 5 2.85 10.93 1.93
C LYS A 5 2.63 9.53 2.49
N ARG A 6 1.38 9.13 2.75
CA ARG A 6 1.03 7.84 3.35
C ARG A 6 -0.04 7.13 2.53
N VAL A 7 0.20 5.87 2.18
CA VAL A 7 -0.70 5.03 1.40
C VAL A 7 -0.93 3.73 2.16
N ILE A 8 -2.21 3.40 2.35
CA ILE A 8 -2.64 2.12 2.89
C ILE A 8 -3.24 1.33 1.71
N PRO A 9 -2.52 0.35 1.14
CA PRO A 9 -3.04 -0.44 0.03
C PRO A 9 -4.16 -1.35 0.54
N MET A 10 -5.26 -1.38 -0.21
CA MET A 10 -6.47 -2.12 0.11
C MET A 10 -6.96 -2.88 -1.12
N HIS A 11 -7.86 -3.84 -0.91
CA HIS A 11 -8.54 -4.58 -1.99
C HIS A 11 -7.59 -5.37 -2.92
N PHE A 12 -6.60 -6.05 -2.36
CA PHE A 12 -5.71 -6.99 -3.05
C PHE A 12 -5.81 -8.39 -2.41
N GLY A 13 -5.49 -9.44 -3.15
CA GLY A 13 -5.26 -10.78 -2.59
C GLY A 13 -6.48 -11.51 -1.99
N THR A 14 -7.68 -10.92 -2.00
CA THR A 14 -8.89 -11.61 -1.50
C THR A 14 -9.46 -12.61 -2.50
N PHE A 15 -9.18 -12.43 -3.80
CA PHE A 15 -9.57 -13.33 -4.88
C PHE A 15 -8.43 -13.48 -5.90
N PRO A 16 -8.36 -14.59 -6.66
CA PRO A 16 -7.28 -14.82 -7.63
C PRO A 16 -7.10 -13.70 -8.67
N ALA A 17 -8.18 -13.02 -9.06
CA ALA A 17 -8.14 -11.92 -10.03
C ALA A 17 -7.55 -10.62 -9.44
N LEU A 18 -7.55 -10.45 -8.12
CA LEU A 18 -6.99 -9.27 -7.44
C LEU A 18 -5.49 -9.45 -7.22
N ALA A 19 -4.78 -9.59 -8.33
CA ALA A 19 -3.33 -9.75 -8.37
C ALA A 19 -2.59 -8.48 -7.92
N GLY A 20 -1.34 -8.65 -7.50
CA GLY A 20 -0.50 -7.60 -6.93
C GLY A 20 -0.30 -7.77 -5.42
N SER A 21 0.62 -6.98 -4.86
CA SER A 21 0.91 -7.03 -3.43
C SER A 21 1.44 -5.68 -2.92
N PRO A 22 1.33 -5.40 -1.61
CA PRO A 22 1.96 -4.23 -1.01
C PRO A 22 3.48 -4.21 -1.19
N ALA A 23 4.13 -5.37 -1.25
CA ALA A 23 5.56 -5.47 -1.49
C ALA A 23 5.92 -4.99 -2.92
N ALA A 24 5.16 -5.43 -3.92
CA ALA A 24 5.34 -4.96 -5.30
C ALA A 24 5.07 -3.45 -5.41
N LEU A 25 4.04 -2.95 -4.71
CA LEU A 25 3.75 -1.51 -4.69
C LEU A 25 4.93 -0.71 -4.10
N ARG A 26 5.55 -1.16 -3.00
CA ARG A 26 6.73 -0.51 -2.41
C ARG A 26 7.90 -0.45 -3.38
N GLU A 27 8.16 -1.52 -4.10
CA GLU A 27 9.25 -1.57 -5.08
C GLU A 27 9.00 -0.59 -6.24
N LEU A 28 7.76 -0.52 -6.74
CA LEU A 28 7.37 0.35 -7.84
C LEU A 28 7.37 1.83 -7.49
N THR A 29 7.33 2.19 -6.21
CA THR A 29 7.27 3.59 -5.75
C THR A 29 8.50 4.01 -4.95
N LYS A 30 9.59 3.23 -4.99
CA LYS A 30 10.80 3.49 -4.19
C LYS A 30 11.50 4.81 -4.53
N ASP A 31 11.22 5.36 -5.71
CA ASP A 31 11.73 6.65 -6.20
C ASP A 31 10.92 7.85 -5.69
N ILE A 32 9.76 7.63 -5.09
CA ILE A 32 8.91 8.69 -4.53
C ILE A 32 9.40 9.05 -3.12
N SER A 33 10.20 10.10 -3.04
CA SER A 33 10.76 10.59 -1.77
C SER A 33 9.67 10.89 -0.74
N GLY A 34 9.79 10.26 0.44
CA GLY A 34 8.90 10.50 1.58
C GLY A 34 7.54 9.81 1.50
N LEU A 35 7.32 8.92 0.53
CA LEU A 35 6.14 8.05 0.47
C LEU A 35 6.32 6.84 1.39
N GLU A 36 5.33 6.63 2.25
CA GLU A 36 5.22 5.46 3.12
C GLU A 36 4.03 4.59 2.69
N ILE A 37 4.28 3.29 2.53
CA ILE A 37 3.23 2.30 2.24
C ILE A 37 3.06 1.37 3.45
N THR A 38 1.90 1.45 4.08
CA THR A 38 1.57 0.72 5.31
C THR A 38 0.50 -0.33 5.02
N ALA A 39 0.92 -1.60 4.95
CA ALA A 39 0.03 -2.72 4.66
C ALA A 39 -0.56 -3.25 5.97
N LEU A 40 -1.80 -2.87 6.26
CA LEU A 40 -2.53 -3.36 7.43
C LEU A 40 -3.06 -4.78 7.19
N GLN A 41 -3.06 -5.59 8.25
CA GLN A 41 -3.81 -6.83 8.35
C GLN A 41 -5.29 -6.56 8.65
N PRO A 42 -6.21 -7.46 8.28
CA PRO A 42 -7.63 -7.34 8.65
C PRO A 42 -7.80 -7.20 10.17
N GLY A 43 -8.47 -6.13 10.58
CA GLY A 43 -8.72 -5.81 12.00
C GLY A 43 -7.68 -4.88 12.65
N GLU A 44 -6.56 -4.56 11.98
CA GLU A 44 -5.62 -3.57 12.47
C GLU A 44 -6.12 -2.14 12.26
N SER A 45 -5.72 -1.23 13.16
CA SER A 45 -5.99 0.20 13.05
C SER A 45 -4.70 0.95 12.71
N SER A 46 -4.79 1.94 11.82
CA SER A 46 -3.69 2.88 11.59
C SER A 46 -3.70 3.96 12.67
N GLN A 47 -2.52 4.39 13.07
CA GLN A 47 -2.35 5.67 13.77
C GLN A 47 -2.25 6.80 12.71
N LEU A 48 -2.75 7.99 13.04
CA LEU A 48 -2.74 9.18 12.17
C LEU A 48 -1.45 9.98 12.32
#